data_AF-L9Z2N0-F1
#
_entry.id   AF-L9Z2N0-F1
#
_cell.length_a   1.000
_cell.length_b   1.000
_cell.length_c   1.000
_cell.angle_alpha   90.00
_cell.angle_beta   90.00
_cell.angle_gamma   90.00
#
_symmetry.space_group_name_H-M   'P 1'
#
loop_
_entity.id
_entity.type
_entity.pdbx_description
1 polymer ?
#
loop_
_entity_poly.entity_id
_entity_poly.type
_entity_poly.pdbx_seq_one_letter_code
_entity_poly.pdbx_strand_id
1 'polypeptide(L)'
;MLLVLDNFSSHVCKHTRKRAHELGIDLVFLPVGSPDLNPIEPVWKSLKWESSPLIVNGEDEYRRLLDELFDQLTEKLSFAASWIDNHLSGFLNKIC
;
A
#
# COMPACT_ATOMS: atom_id res chain seq x y z
N MET A 1 -12.97 -8.78 -1.67
CA MET A 1 -11.80 -7.91 -2.01
C MET A 1 -10.86 -7.94 -0.81
N LEU A 2 -9.54 -8.05 -1.00
CA LEU A 2 -8.59 -8.13 0.11
C LEU A 2 -7.91 -6.77 0.34
N LEU A 3 -7.78 -6.34 1.60
CA LEU A 3 -7.05 -5.13 1.97
C LEU A 3 -6.05 -5.44 3.10
N VAL A 4 -4.77 -5.17 2.85
CA VAL A 4 -3.68 -5.39 3.80
C VAL A 4 -3.32 -4.06 4.46
N LEU A 5 -3.29 -4.02 5.79
CA LEU A 5 -3.14 -2.79 6.57
C LEU A 5 -2.17 -2.99 7.73
N ASP A 6 -1.52 -1.91 8.15
CA ASP A 6 -0.85 -1.85 9.45
C ASP A 6 -1.86 -1.77 10.61
N ASN A 7 -1.36 -1.72 11.84
CA ASN A 7 -2.17 -1.64 13.05
C ASN A 7 -2.46 -0.21 13.50
N PHE A 8 -2.42 0.77 12.59
CA PHE A 8 -2.76 2.13 12.96
C PHE A 8 -4.19 2.21 13.55
N SER A 9 -4.38 3.02 14.58
CA SER A 9 -5.59 2.97 15.42
C SER A 9 -6.88 3.24 14.64
N SER A 10 -6.83 4.07 13.60
CA SER A 10 -7.97 4.31 12.70
C SER A 10 -8.28 3.12 11.80
N HIS A 11 -7.29 2.30 11.42
CA HIS A 11 -7.50 1.07 10.65
C HIS A 11 -8.16 -0.03 11.49
N VAL A 12 -7.78 -0.13 12.77
CA VAL A 12 -8.27 -1.16 13.70
C VAL A 12 -9.64 -0.80 14.29
N CYS A 13 -10.06 0.45 14.21
CA CYS A 13 -11.29 0.92 14.85
C CYS A 13 -12.56 0.19 14.35
N LYS A 14 -13.57 0.13 15.23
CA LYS A 14 -14.84 -0.56 14.93
C LYS A 14 -15.53 -0.02 13.69
N HIS A 15 -15.42 1.29 13.42
CA HIS A 15 -16.07 1.92 12.28
C HIS A 15 -15.49 1.42 10.95
N THR A 16 -14.16 1.44 10.81
CA THR A 16 -13.46 0.93 9.62
C THR A 16 -13.77 -0.54 9.36
N ARG A 17 -13.72 -1.37 10.40
CA ARG A 17 -14.05 -2.81 10.30
C ARG A 17 -15.49 -3.05 9.86
N LYS A 18 -16.44 -2.32 10.44
CA LYS A 18 -17.86 -2.42 10.07
C LYS A 18 -18.05 -2.04 8.61
N ARG A 19 -17.44 -0.94 8.17
CA ARG A 19 -17.56 -0.47 6.78
C ARG A 19 -16.93 -1.44 5.78
N ALA A 20 -15.76 -2.00 6.11
CA ALA A 20 -15.12 -3.03 5.29
C ALA A 20 -16.01 -4.26 5.13
N HIS A 21 -16.61 -4.74 6.22
CA HIS A 21 -17.56 -5.86 6.19
C HIS A 21 -18.80 -5.56 5.32
N GLU A 22 -19.41 -4.38 5.47
CA GLU A 22 -20.55 -3.96 4.64
C GLU A 22 -20.22 -3.92 3.13
N LEU A 23 -18.95 -3.69 2.78
CA LEU A 23 -18.45 -3.65 1.40
C LEU A 23 -17.92 -5.00 0.91
N GLY A 24 -17.93 -6.06 1.72
CA GLY A 24 -17.34 -7.36 1.36
C GLY A 24 -15.82 -7.33 1.21
N ILE A 25 -15.15 -6.50 2.04
CA ILE A 25 -13.70 -6.34 2.08
C ILE A 25 -13.14 -7.13 3.25
N ASP A 26 -12.25 -8.07 2.95
CA ASP A 26 -11.49 -8.81 3.94
C ASP A 26 -10.27 -7.99 4.37
N LEU A 27 -10.21 -7.64 5.66
CA LEU A 27 -9.09 -6.91 6.24
C LEU A 27 -8.05 -7.89 6.78
N VAL A 28 -6.81 -7.75 6.33
CA VAL A 28 -5.64 -8.47 6.85
C VAL A 28 -4.73 -7.47 7.54
N PHE A 29 -4.56 -7.62 8.85
CA PHE A 29 -3.65 -6.80 9.63
C PHE A 29 -2.28 -7.45 9.69
N LEU A 30 -1.24 -6.67 9.37
CA LEU A 30 0.15 -7.09 9.52
C LEU A 30 0.49 -7.30 11.02
N PRO A 31 1.54 -8.05 11.35
CA PRO A 31 2.09 -8.06 12.71
C PRO A 31 2.47 -6.66 13.18
N VAL A 32 2.34 -6.40 14.49
CA VAL A 32 2.67 -5.09 15.07
C VAL A 32 4.16 -4.81 14.90
N GLY A 33 4.49 -3.63 14.38
CA GLY A 33 5.88 -3.20 14.20
C GLY A 33 6.60 -3.85 13.02
N SER A 34 5.87 -4.35 12.01
CA SER A 34 6.43 -4.98 10.80
C SER A 34 6.20 -4.15 9.53
N PRO A 35 6.79 -2.93 9.42
CA PRO A 35 6.67 -2.12 8.21
C PRO A 35 7.27 -2.82 6.99
N ASP A 36 8.30 -3.64 7.19
CA ASP A 36 8.96 -4.47 6.17
C ASP A 36 7.99 -5.43 5.45
N LEU A 37 6.88 -5.79 6.10
CA LEU A 37 5.84 -6.63 5.50
C LEU A 37 4.76 -5.84 4.76
N ASN A 38 4.82 -4.50 4.75
CA ASN A 38 3.84 -3.67 4.06
C ASN A 38 4.26 -3.47 2.59
N PRO A 39 3.48 -3.97 1.60
CA PRO A 39 3.88 -3.94 0.19
C PRO A 39 4.01 -2.54 -0.41
N ILE A 40 3.54 -1.48 0.28
CA ILE A 40 3.70 -0.09 -0.15
C ILE A 40 5.08 0.50 0.20
N GLU A 41 5.85 -0.08 1.14
CA GLU A 41 7.15 0.49 1.54
C GLU A 41 8.16 0.63 0.38
N PRO A 42 8.29 -0.36 -0.53
CA PRO A 42 9.12 -0.20 -1.73
C PRO A 42 8.68 0.97 -2.61
N VAL A 43 7.38 1.22 -2.73
CA VAL A 43 6.82 2.36 -3.48
C VAL A 43 7.24 3.67 -2.81
N TRP A 44 7.13 3.79 -1.48
CA TRP A 44 7.59 4.98 -0.76
C TRP A 44 9.09 5.24 -0.91
N LYS A 45 9.89 4.18 -0.90
CA LYS A 45 11.34 4.29 -1.12
C LYS A 45 11.65 4.83 -2.51
N SER A 46 11.01 4.28 -3.55
CA SER A 46 11.15 4.75 -4.92
C SER A 46 10.64 6.18 -5.10
N LEU A 47 9.46 6.51 -4.55
CA LEU A 47 8.89 7.85 -4.63
C LEU A 47 9.86 8.90 -4.07
N LYS A 48 10.40 8.67 -2.86
CA LYS A 48 11.37 9.60 -2.24
C LYS A 48 12.64 9.75 -3.07
N TRP A 49 13.12 8.67 -3.68
CA TRP A 49 14.32 8.70 -4.51
C TRP A 49 14.09 9.47 -5.82
N GLU A 50 13.00 9.15 -6.52
CA GLU A 50 12.65 9.72 -7.81
C GLU A 50 12.13 11.16 -7.69
N SER A 51 11.57 11.56 -6.54
CA SER A 51 11.16 12.93 -6.28
C SER A 51 12.30 13.83 -5.80
N SER A 52 13.39 13.26 -5.25
CA SER A 52 14.53 14.02 -4.70
C SER A 52 15.17 15.05 -5.66
N PRO A 53 15.32 14.78 -6.97
CA PRO A 53 15.92 15.74 -7.90
C PRO A 53 14.92 16.78 -8.44
N LEU A 54 13.63 16.72 -8.08
CA LEU A 54 12.64 17.66 -8.57
C LEU A 54 12.90 19.06 -8.03
N ILE A 55 13.02 20.02 -8.93
CA ILE A 55 13.11 21.45 -8.62
C ILE A 55 11.83 22.10 -9.12
N VAL A 56 11.08 22.69 -8.20
CA VAL A 56 9.73 23.24 -8.43
C VAL A 56 9.62 24.62 -7.81
N ASN A 57 8.74 25.45 -8.37
CA ASN A 57 8.60 26.85 -7.93
C ASN A 57 7.57 27.03 -6.81
N GLY A 58 6.83 25.97 -6.45
CA GLY A 58 5.80 26.01 -5.41
C GLY A 58 5.27 24.64 -5.02
N GLU A 59 4.52 24.62 -3.92
CA GLU A 59 3.95 23.39 -3.34
C GLU A 59 2.97 22.70 -4.31
N ASP A 60 2.13 23.46 -5.01
CA ASP A 60 1.12 22.89 -5.91
C ASP A 60 1.76 22.12 -7.07
N GLU A 61 2.85 22.66 -7.63
CA GLU A 61 3.62 22.00 -8.68
C GLU A 61 4.29 20.72 -8.14
N TYR A 62 4.86 20.79 -6.94
CA TYR A 62 5.46 19.62 -6.29
C TYR A 62 4.45 18.51 -6.04
N ARG A 63 3.26 18.87 -5.53
CA ARG A 63 2.17 17.93 -5.25
C ARG A 63 1.71 17.23 -6.51
N ARG A 64 1.48 17.98 -7.59
CA ARG A 64 1.08 17.40 -8.89
C ARG A 64 2.11 16.40 -9.41
N LEU A 65 3.40 16.74 -9.36
CA LEU A 65 4.47 15.84 -9.81
C LEU A 65 4.61 14.61 -8.90
N LEU A 66 4.41 14.76 -7.59
CA LEU A 66 4.37 13.63 -6.66
C LEU A 66 3.20 12.70 -6.92
N ASP A 67 2.01 13.23 -7.20
CA ASP A 67 0.83 12.43 -7.52
C ASP A 67 1.04 11.65 -8.83
N GLU A 68 1.52 12.33 -9.89
CA GLU A 68 1.85 11.68 -11.18
C GLU A 68 2.90 10.56 -11.00
N LEU A 69 3.92 10.79 -10.19
CA LEU A 69 4.96 9.80 -9.92
C LEU A 69 4.45 8.63 -9.07
N PHE A 70 3.61 8.91 -8.07
CA PHE A 70 3.00 7.88 -7.23
C PHE A 70 2.10 6.96 -8.06
N ASP A 71 1.28 7.51 -8.96
CA ASP A 71 0.44 6.72 -9.86
C ASP A 71 1.29 5.82 -10.76
N GLN A 72 2.34 6.36 -11.39
CA GLN A 72 3.27 5.58 -12.21
C GLN A 72 3.97 4.45 -11.45
N LEU A 73 4.29 4.66 -10.18
CA LEU A 73 4.93 3.64 -9.34
C LEU A 73 3.92 2.56 -8.92
N THR A 74 2.70 2.94 -8.56
CA THR A 74 1.68 2.00 -8.07
C THR A 74 1.07 1.14 -9.17
N GLU A 75 1.12 1.58 -10.44
CA GLU A 75 0.77 0.74 -11.60
C GLU A 75 1.74 -0.44 -11.81
N LYS A 76 2.96 -0.35 -11.26
CA LYS A 76 3.98 -1.39 -11.44
C LYS A 76 3.77 -2.54 -10.45
N LEU A 77 3.13 -3.61 -10.91
CA LEU A 77 2.99 -4.86 -10.15
C LEU A 77 4.31 -5.44 -9.63
N SER A 78 5.46 -5.09 -10.24
CA SER A 78 6.78 -5.53 -9.80
C SER A 78 7.11 -5.16 -8.34
N PHE A 79 6.51 -4.09 -7.80
CA PHE A 79 6.67 -3.74 -6.38
C PHE A 79 5.99 -4.74 -5.44
N ALA A 80 4.89 -5.34 -5.87
CA ALA A 80 4.13 -6.31 -5.07
C ALA A 80 4.39 -7.77 -5.47
N ALA A 81 5.01 -8.03 -6.63
CA ALA A 81 5.12 -9.37 -7.21
C ALA A 81 5.75 -10.40 -6.25
N SER A 82 6.92 -10.09 -5.68
CA SER A 82 7.59 -10.95 -4.69
C SER A 82 6.75 -11.10 -3.41
N TRP A 83 6.08 -10.04 -2.98
CA TRP A 83 5.23 -10.07 -1.79
C TRP A 83 4.01 -11.01 -2.00
N ILE A 84 3.37 -10.92 -3.18
CA ILE A 84 2.26 -11.80 -3.57
C ILE A 84 2.72 -13.26 -3.60
N ASP A 85 3.88 -13.53 -4.20
CA ASP A 85 4.42 -14.89 -4.30
C ASP A 85 4.79 -15.47 -2.92
N ASN A 86 5.35 -14.66 -2.01
CA ASN A 86 5.75 -15.14 -0.69
C ASN A 86 4.60 -15.26 0.32
N HIS A 87 3.52 -14.48 0.17
CA HIS A 87 2.49 -14.35 1.20
C HIS A 87 1.07 -14.71 0.76
N LEU A 88 0.73 -14.57 -0.53
CA LEU A 88 -0.62 -14.84 -1.04
C LEU A 88 -0.75 -16.15 -1.81
N SER A 89 0.33 -16.65 -2.44
CA SER A 89 0.31 -17.88 -3.24
C SER A 89 -0.31 -19.07 -2.48
N GLY A 90 0.08 -19.28 -1.22
CA GLY A 90 -0.50 -20.33 -0.35
C GLY A 90 -1.92 -20.05 0.13
N PHE A 91 -2.36 -18.79 0.17
CA PHE A 91 -3.73 -18.39 0.52
C PHE A 91 -4.69 -18.61 -0.65
N LEU A 92 -4.27 -18.24 -1.87
CA LEU A 92 -5.03 -18.43 -3.10
C LEU A 92 -5.27 -19.92 -3.39
N ASN A 93 -4.27 -20.78 -3.15
CA ASN A 93 -4.39 -22.24 -3.31
C ASN A 93 -5.38 -22.91 -2.35
N LYS A 94 -5.82 -22.24 -1.28
CA LYS A 94 -6.82 -22.77 -0.33
C LYS A 94 -8.25 -22.33 -0.64
N ILE A 95 -8.43 -21.41 -1.57
CA ILE A 95 -9.72 -20.83 -1.95
C ILE A 95 -10.26 -21.48 -3.24
N CYS A 96 -9.41 -22.18 -3.99
CA CYS A 96 -9.75 -22.99 -5.16
C CYS A 96 -9.98 -24.46 -4.79
#